data_AF-A0A2A8HV06-F1
#
_entry.id   AF-A0A2A8HV06-F1
#
_cell.length_a   1.000
_cell.length_b   1.000
_cell.length_c   1.000
_cell.angle_alpha   90.00
_cell.angle_beta   90.00
_cell.angle_gamma   90.00
#
_symmetry.space_group_name_H-M   'P 1'
#
loop_
_entity.id
_entity.type
_entity.pdbx_description
1 polymer ?
#
loop_
_entity_poly.entity_id
_entity_poly.type
_entity_poly.pdbx_seq_one_letter_code
_entity_poly.pdbx_strand_id
1 'polypeptide(L)' 'MGEIVNLRAARKIRLRRDKEAQAEAQRIRHGRTKAERRLAEAEAARSDRQLEGARRDPRDDPGDGDA' A
#
# COMPACT_ATOMS: atom_id res chain seq x y z
N MET A 1 -30.53 -8.49 -35.80
CA MET A 1 -29.65 -7.42 -36.34
C MET A 1 -28.52 -7.25 -35.35
N GLY A 2 -27.30 -7.71 -35.69
CA GLY A 2 -26.17 -7.74 -34.76
C GLY A 2 -25.36 -6.46 -34.87
N GLU A 3 -25.07 -5.82 -33.74
CA GLU A 3 -24.25 -4.62 -33.70
C GLU A 3 -22.78 -4.99 -33.93
N ILE A 4 -22.18 -4.46 -35.01
CA ILE A 4 -20.80 -4.74 -35.37
C ILE A 4 -19.90 -3.82 -34.55
N VAL A 5 -19.31 -4.35 -33.47
CA VAL A 5 -18.37 -3.62 -32.62
C VAL A 5 -16.93 -3.79 -33.07
N ASN A 6 -16.21 -2.67 -33.16
CA ASN A 6 -14.80 -2.68 -33.51
C ASN A 6 -13.93 -3.06 -32.29
N LEU A 7 -13.55 -4.34 -32.22
CA LEU A 7 -12.73 -4.87 -31.14
C LEU A 7 -11.32 -4.23 -31.05
N ARG A 8 -10.77 -3.74 -32.16
CA ARG A 8 -9.46 -3.04 -32.15
C ARG A 8 -9.55 -1.72 -31.39
N ALA A 9 -10.62 -0.95 -31.62
CA ALA A 9 -10.85 0.29 -30.89
C ALA A 9 -11.10 0.02 -29.40
N ALA A 10 -11.93 -0.99 -29.08
CA ALA A 10 -12.21 -1.39 -27.70
C ALA A 10 -10.92 -1.80 -26.94
N ARG A 11 -10.06 -2.62 -27.57
CA ARG A 11 -8.76 -3.02 -27.00
C ARG A 11 -7.84 -1.82 -26.76
N LYS A 12 -7.79 -0.86 -27.71
CA LYS A 12 -6.98 0.35 -27.58
C LYS A 12 -7.43 1.22 -26.40
N ILE A 13 -8.75 1.35 -26.20
CA ILE A 13 -9.32 2.08 -25.07
C ILE A 13 -8.94 1.41 -23.76
N ARG A 14 -9.09 0.08 -23.66
CA ARG A 14 -8.68 -0.68 -22.47
C ARG A 14 -7.20 -0.48 -22.15
N LEU A 15 -6.32 -0.65 -23.15
CA LEU A 15 -4.88 -0.46 -22.96
C LEU A 15 -4.53 0.95 -22.48
N ARG A 16 -5.25 1.98 -22.97
CA ARG A 16 -5.03 3.35 -22.51
C ARG A 16 -5.45 3.53 -21.05
N ARG A 17 -6.62 3.00 -20.66
CA ARG A 17 -7.10 3.03 -19.27
C ARG A 17 -6.15 2.31 -18.31
N ASP A 18 -5.67 1.13 -18.71
CA ASP A 18 -4.73 0.36 -17.90
C ASP A 18 -3.42 1.14 -17.67
N LYS A 19 -2.91 1.83 -18.71
CA LYS A 19 -1.73 2.69 -18.59
C LYS A 19 -1.96 3.91 -17.69
N GLU A 20 -3.13 4.53 -17.77
CA GLU A 20 -3.50 5.67 -16.91
C GLU A 20 -3.58 5.26 -15.44
N ALA A 21 -4.24 4.14 -15.14
CA ALA A 21 -4.32 3.59 -13.78
C ALA A 21 -2.94 3.22 -13.22
N GLN A 22 -2.08 2.61 -14.04
CA GLN A 22 -0.69 2.35 -13.66
C GLN A 22 0.08 3.64 -13.41
N ALA A 23 -0.08 4.66 -14.26
CA ALA A 23 0.58 5.95 -14.08
C ALA A 23 0.13 6.65 -12.80
N GLU A 24 -1.16 6.58 -12.45
CA GLU A 24 -1.70 7.12 -11.20
C GLU A 24 -1.14 6.38 -9.98
N ALA A 25 -1.14 5.05 -9.98
CA ALA A 25 -0.53 4.26 -8.92
C ALA A 25 0.97 4.57 -8.76
N GLN A 26 1.68 4.77 -9.87
CA GLN A 26 3.08 5.14 -9.87
C GLN A 26 3.29 6.59 -9.42
N ARG A 27 2.40 7.54 -9.73
CA ARG A 27 2.45 8.90 -9.16
C ARG A 27 2.20 8.90 -7.66
N ILE A 28 1.32 8.05 -7.14
CA ILE A 28 1.13 7.94 -5.69
C ILE A 28 2.38 7.34 -5.03
N ARG A 29 2.99 6.33 -5.65
CA ARG A 29 4.19 5.65 -5.13
C ARG A 29 5.46 6.48 -5.25
N HIS A 30 5.66 7.13 -6.39
CA HIS A 30 6.89 7.86 -6.76
C HIS A 30 6.74 9.38 -6.69
N GLY A 31 5.52 9.90 -6.51
CA GLY A 31 5.25 11.32 -6.25
C GLY A 31 5.45 11.70 -4.79
N ARG A 32 5.69 10.72 -3.91
CA ARG A 32 6.27 11.00 -2.59
C ARG A 32 7.70 11.48 -2.79
N THR A 33 7.97 12.69 -2.34
CA THR A 33 9.30 13.28 -2.34
C THR A 33 10.25 12.45 -1.45
N LYS A 34 11.56 12.56 -1.70
CA LYS A 34 12.59 11.91 -0.86
C LYS A 34 12.45 12.29 0.62
N ALA A 35 11.96 13.49 0.92
CA ALA A 35 11.72 13.97 2.28
C ALA A 35 10.54 13.22 2.93
N GLU A 36 9.42 13.07 2.23
CA GLU A 36 8.25 12.33 2.73
C GLU A 36 8.53 10.84 2.92
N ARG A 37 9.30 10.23 2.00
CA ARG A 37 9.72 8.84 2.18
C ARG A 37 10.58 8.65 3.43
N ARG A 38 11.55 9.55 3.66
CA ARG A 38 12.40 9.53 4.86
C ARG A 38 11.60 9.76 6.14
N LEU A 39 10.60 10.65 6.10
CA LEU A 39 9.72 10.89 7.24
C LEU A 39 8.92 9.63 7.57
N ALA A 40 8.31 8.99 6.58
CA ALA A 40 7.57 7.74 6.76
C ALA A 40 8.47 6.59 7.27
N GLU A 41 9.69 6.45 6.73
CA GLU A 41 10.68 5.48 7.23
C GLU A 41 11.07 5.76 8.69
N ALA A 42 11.26 7.03 9.05
CA ALA A 42 11.60 7.42 10.42
C ALA A 42 10.44 7.20 11.40
N GLU A 43 9.20 7.42 10.95
CA GLU A 43 7.98 7.13 11.71
C GLU A 43 7.82 5.62 11.93
N ALA A 44 7.97 4.81 10.89
CA ALA A 44 7.95 3.35 10.99
C ALA A 44 9.02 2.83 11.96
N ALA A 45 10.26 3.34 11.85
CA ALA A 45 11.32 2.95 12.78
C ALA A 45 11.04 3.38 14.24
N ARG A 46 10.29 4.47 14.46
CA ARG A 46 9.86 4.86 15.82
C ARG A 46 8.78 3.94 16.35
N SER A 47 7.78 3.61 15.53
CA SER A 47 6.72 2.67 15.93
C SER A 47 7.30 1.30 16.23
N ASP A 48 8.24 0.82 15.40
CA ASP A 48 8.86 -0.49 15.62
C ASP A 48 9.62 -0.53 16.94
N ARG A 49 10.40 0.51 17.26
CA ARG A 49 11.07 0.63 18.56
C ARG A 49 10.10 0.71 19.74
N GLN A 50 8.97 1.40 19.57
CA GLN A 50 7.93 1.46 20.61
C GLN A 50 7.31 0.08 20.83
N LEU A 51 7.00 -0.65 19.76
CA LEU A 51 6.45 -1.99 19.82
C LEU A 51 7.44 -3.00 20.41
N GLU A 52 8.72 -2.91 20.03
CA GLU A 52 9.79 -3.72 20.61
C GLU A 52 9.97 -3.43 22.11
N GLY A 53 9.99 -2.16 22.51
CA GLY A 53 10.07 -1.78 23.92
C GLY A 53 8.84 -2.15 24.74
N ALA A 54 7.67 -2.23 24.11
CA ALA A 54 6.42 -2.68 24.72
C ALA A 54 6.22 -4.21 24.63
N ARG A 55 7.15 -4.94 24.00
CA ARG A 55 7.03 -6.39 23.79
C ARG A 55 7.22 -7.10 25.12
N ARG A 56 6.15 -7.73 25.61
CA ARG A 56 6.21 -8.68 26.73
C ARG A 56 6.47 -10.08 26.16
N ASP A 57 7.44 -10.81 26.70
CA ASP A 57 7.60 -12.23 26.37
C ASP A 57 6.39 -12.97 26.96
N PRO A 58 5.65 -13.78 26.17
CA PRO A 58 4.53 -14.57 26.70
C PRO A 58 4.92 -15.53 27.84
N ARG A 59 6.21 -15.74 28.11
CA ARG A 59 6.70 -16.49 29.27
C ARG A 59 6.82 -15.68 30.57
N ASP A 60 6.84 -14.35 30.48
CA ASP A 60 7.00 -13.43 31.62
C ASP A 60 5.67 -12.83 32.10
N ASP A 61 4.53 -13.35 31.62
CA ASP A 61 3.20 -12.92 32.02
C ASP A 61 2.50 -13.93 32.94
N PRO A 62 2.74 -13.88 34.27
CA PRO A 62 1.94 -14.58 35.24
C PRO A 62 0.69 -13.74 35.56
N GLY A 63 -0.29 -13.70 34.65
CA GLY A 63 -1.59 -13.10 34.98
C GLY A 63 -2.41 -12.58 33.82
N ASP A 64 -3.02 -13.47 33.06
CA ASP A 64 -4.35 -13.21 32.49
C ASP A 64 -5.20 -14.47 32.68
N GLY A 65 -5.67 -14.61 33.91
CA GLY A 65 -6.56 -15.65 34.35
C GLY A 65 -7.46 -15.12 35.46
N ASP A 66 -8.28 -14.12 35.15
CA ASP A 66 -9.43 -13.71 35.98
C ASP A 66 -10.47 -12.97 35.12
N ALA A 67 -11.44 -13.73 34.56
CA ALA A 67 -12.87 -13.43 34.38
C ALA A 67 -13.48 -14.29 33.24
#